data_AF-A1JQH6-F1
#
_entry.id   AF-A1JQH6-F1
#
_cell.length_a   1.000
_cell.length_b   1.000
_cell.length_c   1.000
_cell.angle_alpha   90.00
_cell.angle_beta   90.00
_cell.angle_gamma   90.00
#
_symmetry.space_group_name_H-M   'P 1'
#
loop_
_entity.id
_entity.type
_entity.pdbx_description
1 polymer ?
#
loop_
_entity_poly.entity_id
_entity_poly.type
_entity_poly.pdbx_seq_one_letter_code
_entity_poly.pdbx_strand_id
1 'polypeptide(L)'
;MEKWKNGGPLPPEFGSEGQWEDNRKLCDSFVYKIHIHLPDDPPWPPRLAVASRKSDNYLVYARHWLDPNKYQLISIMSPEAHALARTSYLAELERRAEEFQNT
;
A
#
# COMPACT_ATOMS: atom_id res chain seq x y z
N MET A 1 -4.33 -2.05 -11.91
CA MET A 1 -4.48 -1.03 -10.84
C MET A 1 -5.55 0.01 -11.16
N GLU A 2 -5.62 0.46 -12.42
CA GLU A 2 -6.34 1.66 -12.86
C GLU A 2 -7.81 1.78 -12.45
N LYS A 3 -8.62 0.72 -12.53
CA LYS A 3 -10.08 0.87 -12.33
C LYS A 3 -10.49 1.30 -10.93
N TRP A 4 -9.98 0.65 -9.88
CA TRP A 4 -10.43 0.93 -8.50
C TRP A 4 -9.89 2.27 -7.97
N LYS A 5 -8.71 2.70 -8.46
CA LYS A 5 -8.17 4.04 -8.19
C LYS A 5 -8.91 5.16 -8.93
N ASN A 6 -9.60 4.82 -10.03
CA ASN A 6 -10.35 5.75 -10.86
C ASN A 6 -11.88 5.62 -10.65
N GLY A 7 -12.31 5.39 -9.41
CA GLY A 7 -13.73 5.37 -9.02
C GLY A 7 -14.46 4.04 -9.28
N GLY A 8 -13.77 3.01 -9.74
CA GLY A 8 -14.29 1.65 -9.83
C GLY A 8 -14.39 0.96 -8.46
N PRO A 9 -15.02 -0.24 -8.41
CA PRO A 9 -15.16 -0.97 -7.16
C PRO A 9 -13.80 -1.40 -6.60
N LEU A 10 -13.65 -1.25 -5.28
CA LEU A 10 -12.48 -1.76 -4.55
C LEU A 10 -12.49 -3.30 -4.59
N PRO A 11 -11.36 -3.96 -4.89
CA PRO A 11 -11.26 -5.41 -4.83
C PRO A 11 -11.66 -5.95 -3.46
N PRO A 12 -12.34 -7.11 -3.37
CA PRO A 12 -12.79 -7.65 -2.10
C PRO A 12 -11.62 -8.02 -1.18
N GLU A 13 -10.44 -8.31 -1.73
CA GLU A 13 -9.22 -8.62 -0.97
C GLU A 13 -8.64 -7.38 -0.27
N PHE A 14 -9.03 -6.18 -0.71
CA PHE A 14 -8.44 -4.93 -0.23
C PHE A 14 -9.17 -4.43 1.01
N GLY A 15 -8.37 -3.99 1.96
CA GLY A 15 -8.76 -3.40 3.21
C GLY A 15 -8.54 -1.90 3.23
N SER A 16 -8.24 -1.39 4.41
CA SER A 16 -7.96 0.04 4.58
C SER A 16 -6.66 0.44 3.90
N GLU A 17 -6.66 1.68 3.41
CA GLU A 17 -5.51 2.33 2.81
C GLU A 17 -4.99 3.44 3.73
N GLY A 18 -3.68 3.59 3.77
CA GLY A 18 -3.01 4.65 4.52
C GLY A 18 -1.63 4.94 3.96
N GLN A 19 -0.93 5.89 4.58
CA GLN A 19 0.48 6.14 4.31
C GLN A 19 1.32 5.51 5.43
N TRP A 20 2.55 5.99 5.61
CA TRP A 20 3.44 5.59 6.68
C TRP A 20 3.54 6.76 7.66
N GLU A 21 2.50 7.01 8.44
CA GLU A 21 2.32 8.23 9.24
C GLU A 21 3.50 8.53 10.17
N ASP A 22 4.16 7.47 10.66
CA ASP A 22 5.35 7.54 11.52
C ASP A 22 6.68 7.67 10.75
N ASN A 23 6.67 7.57 9.41
CA ASN A 23 7.84 7.70 8.55
C ASN A 23 7.62 8.85 7.54
N ARG A 24 8.11 10.03 7.92
CA ARG A 24 7.99 11.26 7.13
C ARG A 24 8.51 11.11 5.70
N LYS A 25 9.63 10.42 5.51
CA LYS A 25 10.26 10.28 4.20
C LYS A 25 9.36 9.53 3.22
N LEU A 26 8.79 8.41 3.66
CA LEU A 26 7.84 7.65 2.83
C LEU A 26 6.57 8.46 2.50
N CYS A 27 6.09 9.29 3.43
CA CYS A 27 4.99 10.21 3.16
C CYS A 27 5.37 11.25 2.09
N ASP A 28 6.55 11.87 2.22
CA ASP A 28 7.04 12.88 1.29
C ASP A 28 7.30 12.29 -0.11
N SER A 29 7.70 11.01 -0.19
CA SER A 29 7.85 10.25 -1.44
C SER A 29 6.52 9.69 -2.00
N PHE A 30 5.37 10.08 -1.44
CA PHE A 30 4.03 9.62 -1.85
C PHE A 30 3.86 8.09 -1.85
N VAL A 31 4.41 7.42 -0.83
CA VAL A 31 4.27 5.97 -0.63
C VAL A 31 3.04 5.65 0.21
N TYR A 32 2.23 4.74 -0.29
CA TYR A 32 1.00 4.27 0.32
C TYR A 32 1.05 2.77 0.58
N LYS A 33 0.23 2.32 1.52
CA LYS A 33 0.02 0.91 1.84
C LYS A 33 -1.47 0.60 1.91
N ILE A 34 -1.86 -0.56 1.41
CA ILE A 34 -3.21 -1.10 1.52
C ILE A 34 -3.10 -2.42 2.26
N HIS A 35 -3.89 -2.61 3.31
CA HIS A 35 -4.04 -3.93 3.92
C HIS A 35 -4.69 -4.88 2.91
N ILE A 36 -4.08 -6.03 2.65
CA ILE A 36 -4.61 -7.02 1.71
C ILE A 36 -4.75 -8.38 2.39
N HIS A 37 -5.63 -9.21 1.85
CA HIS A 37 -5.62 -10.65 2.11
C HIS A 37 -4.97 -11.36 0.93
N LEU A 38 -4.11 -12.32 1.24
CA LEU A 38 -3.55 -13.26 0.27
C LEU A 38 -4.54 -14.40 -0.01
N PRO A 39 -4.33 -15.20 -1.07
CA PRO A 39 -5.27 -16.26 -1.45
C PRO A 39 -5.59 -17.27 -0.34
N ASP A 40 -4.64 -17.50 0.57
CA ASP A 40 -4.80 -18.44 1.69
C ASP A 40 -5.38 -17.78 2.97
N ASP A 41 -5.59 -16.45 2.97
CA ASP A 41 -6.17 -15.73 4.10
C ASP A 41 -7.71 -15.85 4.11
N PRO A 42 -8.35 -15.97 5.30
CA PRO A 42 -9.80 -15.99 5.39
C PRO A 42 -10.40 -14.67 4.90
N PRO A 43 -11.59 -14.62 4.25
CA PRO A 43 -12.16 -13.37 3.77
C PRO A 43 -12.46 -12.37 4.90
N TRP A 44 -12.57 -11.08 4.57
CA TRP A 44 -13.04 -10.08 5.53
C TRP A 44 -14.42 -10.46 6.09
N PRO A 45 -14.69 -10.21 7.38
CA PRO A 45 -16.01 -10.40 7.95
C PRO A 45 -17.09 -9.66 7.15
N PRO A 46 -18.25 -10.29 6.92
CA PRO A 46 -19.34 -9.64 6.19
C PRO A 46 -19.77 -8.38 6.94
N ARG A 47 -19.99 -7.29 6.18
CA ARG A 47 -20.35 -5.94 6.70
C ARG A 47 -19.23 -5.20 7.44
N LEU A 48 -18.01 -5.73 7.51
CA LEU A 48 -16.88 -4.97 8.04
C LEU A 48 -16.56 -3.81 7.09
N ALA A 49 -16.63 -2.58 7.62
CA ALA A 49 -16.28 -1.37 6.90
C ALA A 49 -14.83 -1.42 6.41
N VAL A 50 -14.57 -0.94 5.19
CA VAL A 50 -13.23 -0.98 4.56
C VAL A 50 -12.17 -0.32 5.44
N ALA A 51 -12.49 0.81 6.08
CA ALA A 51 -11.57 1.51 6.98
C ALA A 51 -11.14 0.67 8.19
N SER A 52 -11.94 -0.33 8.60
CA SER A 52 -11.67 -1.24 9.71
C SER A 52 -11.00 -2.55 9.27
N ARG A 53 -10.82 -2.78 7.97
CA ARG A 53 -10.15 -3.97 7.44
C ARG A 53 -8.64 -3.80 7.59
N LYS A 54 -8.06 -4.60 8.48
CA LYS A 54 -6.64 -4.60 8.85
C LYS A 54 -6.11 -6.03 8.79
N SER A 55 -4.98 -6.22 8.13
CA SER A 55 -4.21 -7.48 8.06
C SER A 55 -2.72 -7.20 8.26
N ASP A 56 -1.90 -8.25 8.40
CA ASP A 56 -0.44 -8.14 8.48
C ASP A 56 0.24 -8.33 7.12
N ASN A 57 -0.48 -8.03 6.03
CA ASN A 57 -0.02 -8.09 4.65
C ASN A 57 -0.30 -6.73 3.99
N TYR A 58 0.72 -6.13 3.38
CA TYR A 58 0.58 -4.85 2.68
C TYR A 58 0.83 -4.96 1.19
N LEU A 59 -0.06 -4.37 0.40
CA LEU A 59 0.27 -3.91 -0.94
C LEU A 59 0.85 -2.50 -0.84
N VAL A 60 2.10 -2.33 -1.26
CA VAL A 60 2.82 -1.05 -1.22
C VAL A 60 2.97 -0.48 -2.62
N TYR A 61 2.61 0.79 -2.77
CA TYR A 61 2.69 1.49 -4.06
C TYR A 61 3.06 2.96 -3.84
N ALA A 62 3.58 3.60 -4.89
CA ALA A 62 3.76 5.05 -4.95
C ALA A 62 2.83 5.67 -5.99
N ARG A 63 2.41 6.91 -5.74
CA ARG A 63 1.74 7.77 -6.71
C ARG A 63 2.69 8.88 -7.15
N HIS A 64 2.75 9.15 -8.45
CA HIS A 64 3.66 10.17 -8.96
C HIS A 64 3.19 11.57 -8.52
N TRP A 65 4.11 12.42 -8.10
CA TRP A 65 3.78 13.75 -7.55
C TRP A 65 3.24 14.70 -8.62
N LEU A 66 3.81 14.66 -9.83
CA LEU A 66 3.40 15.53 -10.95
C LEU A 66 2.24 14.97 -11.77
N ASP A 67 2.09 13.64 -11.79
CA ASP A 67 1.03 12.96 -12.54
C ASP A 67 0.22 12.05 -11.60
N PRO A 68 -0.90 12.56 -11.04
CA PRO A 68 -1.70 11.81 -10.08
C PRO A 68 -2.31 10.50 -10.61
N ASN A 69 -2.29 10.27 -11.93
CA ASN A 69 -2.79 9.04 -12.54
C ASN A 69 -1.68 7.99 -12.74
N LYS A 70 -0.42 8.37 -12.53
CA LYS A 70 0.74 7.48 -12.66
C LYS A 70 1.02 6.83 -11.31
N TYR A 71 0.99 5.50 -11.29
CA TYR A 71 1.22 4.68 -10.10
C TYR A 71 2.31 3.65 -10.36
N GLN A 72 3.10 3.36 -9.33
CA GLN A 72 4.05 2.25 -9.32
C GLN A 72 3.74 1.31 -8.18
N LEU A 73 3.50 0.03 -8.49
CA LEU A 73 3.50 -1.02 -7.48
C LEU A 73 4.95 -1.29 -7.08
N ILE A 74 5.26 -1.12 -5.79
CA ILE A 74 6.63 -1.27 -5.28
C ILE A 74 6.84 -2.68 -4.76
N SER A 75 5.92 -3.17 -3.92
CA SER A 75 6.06 -4.47 -3.28
C SER A 75 4.75 -5.00 -2.68
N ILE A 76 4.75 -6.30 -2.39
CA ILE A 76 3.86 -6.93 -1.43
C ILE A 76 4.69 -7.29 -0.19
N MET A 77 4.38 -6.71 0.96
CA MET A 77 5.00 -7.05 2.24
C MET A 77 4.18 -8.16 2.90
N SER A 78 4.71 -9.37 2.90
CA SER A 78 4.10 -10.54 3.52
C SER A 78 5.12 -11.68 3.69
N PRO A 79 5.00 -12.53 4.73
CA PRO A 79 4.19 -12.32 5.93
C PRO A 79 4.82 -11.24 6.85
N GLU A 80 4.14 -10.91 7.95
CA GLU A 80 4.65 -10.02 9.01
C GLU A 80 5.02 -8.61 8.53
N ALA A 81 4.13 -7.98 7.77
CA ALA A 81 4.39 -6.67 7.19
C ALA A 81 4.69 -5.59 8.25
N HIS A 82 4.11 -5.68 9.46
CA HIS A 82 4.47 -4.81 10.58
C HIS A 82 5.90 -5.06 11.09
N ALA A 83 6.40 -6.29 11.06
CA ALA A 83 7.78 -6.59 11.45
C ALA A 83 8.75 -6.06 10.39
N LEU A 84 8.46 -6.31 9.11
CA LEU A 84 9.23 -5.78 7.97
C LEU A 84 9.32 -4.25 8.00
N ALA A 85 8.25 -3.56 8.40
CA ALA A 85 8.23 -2.10 8.56
C ALA A 85 9.21 -1.56 9.63
N ARG A 86 9.79 -2.43 10.47
CA ARG A 86 10.81 -2.06 11.47
C ARG A 86 12.24 -2.37 11.01
N THR A 87 12.41 -2.76 9.75
CA THR A 87 13.71 -3.14 9.18
C THR A 87 14.17 -2.14 8.12
N SER A 88 15.32 -2.40 7.50
CA SER A 88 15.84 -1.64 6.36
C SER A 88 14.91 -1.68 5.13
N TYR A 89 13.87 -2.52 5.14
CA TYR A 89 12.88 -2.61 4.07
C TYR A 89 12.24 -1.27 3.73
N LEU A 90 11.96 -0.42 4.73
CA LEU A 90 11.37 0.91 4.48
C LEU A 90 12.30 1.83 3.68
N ALA A 91 13.61 1.72 3.87
CA ALA A 91 14.58 2.51 3.10
C ALA A 91 14.61 2.08 1.63
N GLU A 92 14.40 0.79 1.34
CA GLU A 92 14.30 0.30 -0.04
C GLU A 92 12.98 0.74 -0.70
N LEU A 93 11.87 0.81 0.06
CA LEU A 93 10.62 1.38 -0.43
C LEU A 93 10.78 2.87 -0.78
N GLU A 94 11.44 3.64 0.09
CA GLU A 94 11.77 5.06 -0.14
C GLU A 94 12.61 5.21 -1.42
N ARG A 95 13.70 4.45 -1.54
CA ARG A 95 14.60 4.52 -2.71
C ARG A 95 13.85 4.28 -4.02
N ARG A 96 13.02 3.24 -4.08
CA ARG A 96 12.23 2.91 -5.29
C ARG A 96 11.20 3.98 -5.61
N ALA A 97 10.54 4.51 -4.58
CA ALA A 97 9.56 5.58 -4.75
C ALA A 97 10.22 6.85 -5.31
N GLU A 98 11.35 7.27 -4.74
CA GLU A 98 12.13 8.42 -5.21
C GLU A 98 12.61 8.23 -6.65
N GLU A 99 13.12 7.04 -7.01
CA GLU A 99 13.47 6.74 -8.40
C GLU A 99 12.28 6.92 -9.34
N PHE A 100 11.09 6.48 -8.91
CA PHE A 100 9.86 6.65 -9.67
C PHE A 100 9.41 8.11 -9.77
N GLN A 101 9.58 8.93 -8.72
CA GLN A 101 9.26 10.36 -8.75
C GLN A 101 10.10 11.16 -9.76
N ASN A 102 11.21 10.59 -10.23
CA ASN A 102 12.11 11.17 -11.21
C ASN A 102 11.88 10.63 -12.64
N THR A 103 10.72 10.02 -12.92
CA THR A 103 10.37 9.42 -14.22
C THR A 103 9.26 10.12 -14.99
#